data_AF-A0A6C0JAY5-F1
#
_entry.id   AF-A0A6C0JAY5-F1
#
_cell.length_a   1.000
_cell.length_b   1.000
_cell.length_c   1.000
_cell.angle_alpha   90.00
_cell.angle_beta   90.00
_cell.angle_gamma   90.00
#
_symmetry.space_group_name_H-M   'P 1'
#
loop_
_entity.id
_entity.type
_entity.pdbx_description
1 polymer ?
#
loop_
_entity_poly.entity_id
_entity_poly.type
_entity_poly.pdbx_seq_one_letter_code
_entity_poly.pdbx_strand_id
1 'polypeptide(L)'
;MITIYYIIYIMLSFKERFVLFLAGCIGSRLLFTYIAKNINVEYLPYLGYIALLPAIGMLYIYITGSRDYGAEAGGKIWWNYMRPIHSFLLFLFAYYAIVKNKDVAWKIILLDTIIGLGAFINQHFVK
;
A
#
# COMPACT_ATOMS: atom_id res chain seq x y z
N MET A 1 -17.15 -29.28 -8.19
CA MET A 1 -16.95 -28.15 -7.24
C MET A 1 -15.53 -27.57 -7.26
N ILE A 2 -14.48 -28.40 -7.44
CA ILE A 2 -13.08 -27.93 -7.50
C ILE A 2 -12.78 -27.14 -8.80
N THR A 3 -13.41 -27.50 -9.92
CA THR A 3 -13.20 -26.86 -11.23
C THR A 3 -13.76 -25.44 -11.33
N ILE A 4 -14.86 -25.13 -10.63
CA ILE A 4 -15.49 -23.79 -10.66
C ILE A 4 -14.65 -22.77 -9.87
N TYR A 5 -14.08 -23.17 -8.74
CA TYR A 5 -13.14 -22.34 -7.98
C TYR A 5 -11.87 -22.03 -8.79
N TYR A 6 -11.37 -23.00 -9.56
CA TYR A 6 -10.19 -22.83 -10.42
C TYR A 6 -10.46 -21.90 -11.61
N ILE A 7 -11.68 -21.91 -12.16
CA ILE A 7 -12.09 -21.04 -13.27
C ILE A 7 -12.34 -19.59 -12.81
N ILE A 8 -12.91 -19.39 -11.61
CA ILE A 8 -13.09 -18.04 -11.04
C ILE A 8 -11.72 -17.38 -10.77
N TYR A 9 -10.72 -18.15 -10.33
CA TYR A 9 -9.37 -17.65 -10.07
C TYR A 9 -8.59 -17.21 -11.34
N ILE A 10 -9.00 -17.67 -12.52
CA ILE A 10 -8.24 -17.52 -13.78
C ILE A 10 -8.67 -16.32 -14.64
N MET A 11 -9.78 -15.65 -14.34
CA MET A 11 -10.35 -14.62 -15.22
C MET A 11 -10.60 -13.26 -14.57
N LEU A 12 -9.77 -12.83 -13.62
CA LEU A 12 -9.73 -11.39 -13.32
C LEU A 12 -9.24 -10.65 -14.57
N SER A 13 -10.16 -9.92 -15.20
CA SER A 13 -9.92 -9.07 -16.34
C SER A 13 -8.86 -8.02 -16.00
N PHE A 14 -8.19 -7.52 -17.04
CA PHE A 14 -7.20 -6.45 -16.90
C PHE A 14 -7.74 -5.25 -16.08
N LYS A 15 -9.03 -4.92 -16.27
CA LYS A 15 -9.72 -3.85 -15.55
C LYS A 15 -9.86 -4.14 -14.05
N GLU A 16 -10.22 -5.36 -13.68
CA GLU A 16 -10.41 -5.73 -12.26
C GLU A 16 -9.08 -5.70 -11.49
N ARG A 17 -7.96 -6.08 -12.13
CA ARG A 17 -6.61 -6.01 -11.53
C ARG A 17 -6.21 -4.57 -11.23
N PHE A 18 -6.52 -3.66 -12.15
CA PHE A 18 -6.28 -2.22 -11.99
C PHE A 18 -7.11 -1.68 -10.84
N VAL A 19 -8.37 -2.07 -10.74
CA VAL A 19 -9.25 -1.66 -9.64
C VAL A 19 -8.71 -2.17 -8.30
N LEU A 20 -8.24 -3.42 -8.20
CA LEU A 20 -7.67 -3.92 -6.96
C LEU A 20 -6.44 -3.12 -6.51
N PHE A 21 -5.54 -2.78 -7.44
CA PHE A 21 -4.38 -1.97 -7.08
C PHE A 21 -4.76 -0.52 -6.77
N LEU A 22 -5.58 0.11 -7.62
CA LEU A 22 -5.95 1.53 -7.46
C LEU A 22 -6.87 1.75 -6.27
N ALA A 23 -7.90 0.94 -6.07
CA ALA A 23 -8.79 1.07 -4.92
C ALA A 23 -8.15 0.51 -3.64
N GLY A 24 -7.53 -0.67 -3.71
CA GLY A 24 -6.96 -1.33 -2.53
C GLY A 24 -5.66 -0.71 -2.04
N CYS A 25 -4.71 -0.43 -2.94
CA CYS A 25 -3.36 0.02 -2.59
C CYS A 25 -3.24 1.55 -2.59
N ILE A 26 -3.71 2.21 -3.66
CA ILE A 26 -3.64 3.68 -3.75
C ILE A 26 -4.78 4.32 -2.96
N GLY A 27 -6.00 3.79 -3.06
CA GLY A 27 -7.17 4.31 -2.36
C GLY A 27 -7.04 4.25 -0.84
N SER A 28 -6.55 3.13 -0.30
CA SER A 28 -6.30 3.03 1.15
C SER A 28 -5.25 4.03 1.64
N ARG A 29 -4.18 4.27 0.88
CA ARG A 29 -3.17 5.28 1.24
C ARG A 29 -3.69 6.71 1.14
N LEU A 30 -4.50 7.03 0.13
CA LEU A 30 -5.18 8.32 0.03
C LEU A 30 -6.16 8.53 1.19
N LEU A 31 -6.87 7.46 1.60
CA LEU A 31 -7.72 7.52 2.79
C LEU A 31 -6.91 7.82 4.05
N PHE A 32 -5.78 7.12 4.26
CA PHE A 32 -4.88 7.43 5.38
C PHE A 32 -4.35 8.86 5.31
N THR A 33 -4.00 9.36 4.11
CA THR A 33 -3.55 10.74 3.90
C THR A 33 -4.64 11.73 4.32
N TYR A 34 -5.86 11.51 3.85
CA TYR A 34 -7.01 12.36 4.13
C TYR A 34 -7.34 12.37 5.63
N ILE A 35 -7.37 11.21 6.27
CA ILE A 35 -7.60 11.10 7.72
C ILE A 35 -6.48 11.80 8.47
N ALA A 36 -5.21 11.51 8.18
CA ALA A 36 -4.07 12.12 8.86
C ALA A 36 -4.06 13.66 8.74
N LYS A 37 -4.47 14.21 7.60
CA LYS A 37 -4.54 15.66 7.39
C LYS A 37 -5.64 16.34 8.22
N ASN A 38 -6.80 15.70 8.36
CA ASN A 38 -8.01 16.32 8.91
C ASN A 38 -8.31 15.92 10.37
N ILE A 39 -7.75 14.82 10.86
CA ILE A 39 -8.03 14.34 12.22
C ILE A 39 -7.50 15.32 13.29
N ASN A 40 -8.14 15.30 14.46
CA ASN A 40 -7.60 15.96 15.65
C ASN A 40 -6.26 15.28 16.02
N VAL A 41 -5.28 16.11 16.35
CA VAL A 41 -3.90 15.69 16.68
C VAL A 41 -3.84 14.68 17.83
N GLU A 42 -4.80 14.73 18.76
CA GLU A 42 -4.92 13.76 19.86
C GLU A 42 -5.17 12.32 19.39
N TYR A 43 -5.84 12.13 18.25
CA TYR A 43 -6.13 10.81 17.71
C TYR A 43 -5.12 10.34 16.65
N LEU A 44 -4.21 11.22 16.21
CA LEU A 44 -3.20 10.89 15.20
C LEU A 44 -2.29 9.71 15.60
N PRO A 45 -1.87 9.55 16.88
CA PRO A 45 -1.07 8.40 17.29
C PRO A 45 -1.73 7.04 17.04
N TYR A 46 -3.06 6.92 17.19
CA TYR A 46 -3.77 5.68 16.89
C TYR A 46 -3.64 5.29 15.43
N LEU A 47 -3.71 6.26 14.51
CA LEU A 47 -3.48 6.01 13.09
C LEU A 47 -2.03 5.60 12.82
N GLY A 48 -1.08 6.16 13.56
CA GLY A 48 0.33 5.75 13.53
C GLY A 48 0.53 4.29 13.94
N TYR A 49 -0.06 3.86 15.06
CA TYR A 49 0.00 2.46 15.51
C TYR A 49 -0.65 1.50 14.51
N ILE A 50 -1.78 1.88 13.90
CA ILE A 50 -2.41 1.09 12.84
C ILE A 50 -1.49 0.97 11.63
N ALA A 51 -0.78 2.03 11.25
CA ALA A 51 0.15 2.02 10.11
C ALA A 51 1.42 1.20 10.34
N LEU A 52 1.77 0.87 11.59
CA LEU A 52 2.87 -0.08 11.86
C LEU A 52 2.56 -1.49 11.35
N LEU A 53 1.28 -1.89 11.31
CA LEU A 53 0.88 -3.20 10.79
C LEU A 53 1.29 -3.39 9.32
N PRO A 54 0.91 -2.51 8.37
CA PRO A 54 1.39 -2.62 7.00
C PRO A 54 2.89 -2.33 6.88
N ALA A 55 3.47 -1.45 7.69
CA ALA A 55 4.92 -1.19 7.65
C ALA A 55 5.74 -2.46 7.93
N ILE A 56 5.44 -3.13 9.04
CA ILE A 56 6.08 -4.39 9.46
C ILE A 56 5.74 -5.51 8.48
N GLY A 57 4.46 -5.62 8.08
CA GLY A 57 4.02 -6.66 7.16
C GLY A 57 4.72 -6.60 5.80
N MET A 58 4.88 -5.41 5.23
CA MET A 58 5.60 -5.23 3.95
C MET A 58 7.09 -5.57 4.07
N LEU A 59 7.73 -5.17 5.18
CA LEU A 59 9.14 -5.49 5.43
C LEU A 59 9.35 -6.99 5.64
N TYR A 60 8.51 -7.61 6.47
CA TYR A 60 8.54 -9.04 6.74
C TYR A 60 8.42 -9.84 5.44
N ILE A 61 7.43 -9.51 4.60
CA ILE A 61 7.24 -10.21 3.32
C ILE A 61 8.46 -10.05 2.42
N TYR A 62 9.06 -8.85 2.38
CA TYR A 62 10.23 -8.62 1.56
C TYR A 62 11.45 -9.44 2.02
N ILE A 63 11.74 -9.44 3.33
CA ILE A 63 12.90 -10.15 3.90
C ILE A 63 12.73 -11.67 3.76
N THR A 64 11.52 -12.16 4.03
CA THR A 64 11.25 -13.62 4.03
C THR A 64 10.94 -14.19 2.66
N GLY A 65 10.63 -13.35 1.67
CA GLY A 65 10.11 -13.81 0.38
C GLY A 65 8.78 -14.56 0.49
N SER A 66 8.03 -14.37 1.59
CA SER A 66 6.84 -15.18 1.90
C SER A 66 5.65 -14.97 0.95
N ARG A 67 5.69 -13.96 0.07
CA ARG A 67 4.63 -13.70 -0.92
C ARG A 67 5.18 -13.09 -2.22
N ASP A 68 5.27 -13.93 -3.24
CA ASP A 68 5.73 -13.56 -4.58
C ASP A 68 4.62 -13.30 -5.59
N TYR A 69 3.38 -13.74 -5.31
CA TYR A 69 2.24 -13.65 -6.22
C TYR A 69 1.07 -12.84 -5.63
N GLY A 70 0.37 -12.12 -6.49
CA GLY A 70 -0.78 -11.32 -6.11
C GLY A 70 -1.78 -11.16 -7.26
N ALA A 71 -3.07 -11.27 -6.94
CA ALA A 71 -4.15 -11.07 -7.90
C ALA A 71 -4.14 -9.63 -8.45
N GLU A 72 -3.80 -8.65 -7.61
CA GLU A 72 -3.63 -7.25 -7.97
C GLU A 72 -2.47 -6.99 -8.93
N ALA A 73 -1.45 -7.85 -8.90
CA ALA A 73 -0.31 -7.80 -9.81
C ALA A 73 -0.54 -8.62 -11.08
N GLY A 74 -1.63 -9.39 -11.13
CA GLY A 74 -1.94 -10.26 -12.26
C GLY A 74 -0.98 -11.45 -12.43
N GLY A 75 -0.25 -11.82 -11.37
CA GLY A 75 0.81 -12.81 -11.41
C GLY A 75 1.91 -12.48 -10.40
N LYS A 76 3.18 -12.59 -10.83
CA LYS A 76 4.33 -12.24 -10.01
C LYS A 76 4.28 -10.75 -9.64
N ILE A 77 4.48 -10.43 -8.37
CA ILE A 77 4.39 -9.06 -7.85
C ILE A 77 5.57 -8.24 -8.40
N TRP A 78 5.28 -7.40 -9.39
CA TRP A 78 6.27 -6.55 -10.05
C TRP A 78 6.83 -5.46 -9.13
N TRP A 79 6.07 -4.98 -8.15
CA TRP A 79 6.49 -3.96 -7.18
C TRP A 79 7.16 -4.53 -5.91
N ASN A 80 7.53 -5.81 -5.90
CA ASN A 80 8.10 -6.45 -4.70
C ASN A 80 9.37 -5.73 -4.21
N TYR A 81 10.22 -5.28 -5.15
CA TYR A 81 11.45 -4.54 -4.86
C TYR A 81 11.21 -3.17 -4.22
N MET A 82 10.00 -2.61 -4.31
CA MET A 82 9.64 -1.31 -3.72
C MET A 82 9.12 -1.43 -2.29
N ARG A 83 8.84 -2.65 -1.80
CA ARG A 83 8.35 -2.85 -0.44
C ARG A 83 9.23 -2.23 0.65
N PRO A 84 10.58 -2.27 0.58
CA PRO A 84 11.43 -1.62 1.57
C PRO A 84 11.21 -0.10 1.64
N ILE A 85 11.06 0.55 0.48
CA ILE A 85 10.82 2.00 0.40
C ILE A 85 9.47 2.33 1.03
N HIS A 86 8.42 1.59 0.67
CA HIS A 86 7.08 1.80 1.23
C HIS A 86 7.01 1.51 2.74
N SER A 87 7.66 0.44 3.18
CA SER A 87 7.77 0.11 4.60
C SER A 87 8.47 1.23 5.38
N PHE A 88 9.59 1.73 4.86
CA PHE A 88 10.33 2.82 5.49
C PHE A 88 9.49 4.10 5.60
N LEU A 89 8.79 4.49 4.53
CA LEU A 89 7.90 5.65 4.56
C LEU A 89 6.72 5.46 5.53
N LEU A 90 6.15 4.26 5.62
CA LEU A 90 5.11 3.96 6.60
C LEU A 90 5.63 4.00 8.05
N PHE A 91 6.87 3.56 8.30
CA PHE A 91 7.50 3.73 9.62
C PHE A 91 7.73 5.20 9.96
N LEU A 92 8.20 6.01 9.00
CA LEU A 92 8.34 7.45 9.21
C LEU A 92 6.97 8.10 9.47
N PHE A 93 5.95 7.75 8.71
CA PHE A 93 4.58 8.19 8.96
C PHE A 93 4.14 7.83 10.38
N ALA A 94 4.30 6.57 10.78
CA ALA A 94 3.90 6.09 12.10
C ALA A 94 4.64 6.85 13.21
N TYR A 95 5.95 7.07 13.06
CA TYR A 95 6.74 7.85 13.99
C TYR A 95 6.19 9.29 14.15
N TYR A 96 6.05 10.03 13.04
CA TYR A 96 5.55 11.41 13.08
C TYR A 96 4.10 11.51 13.57
N ALA A 97 3.28 10.49 13.27
CA ALA A 97 1.91 10.40 13.77
C ALA A 97 1.87 10.19 15.30
N ILE A 98 2.73 9.32 15.83
CA ILE A 98 2.83 9.03 17.27
C ILE A 98 3.34 10.23 18.05
N VAL A 99 4.34 10.95 17.54
CA VAL A 99 4.82 12.20 18.15
C VAL A 99 3.91 13.40 17.85
N LYS A 100 2.70 13.17 17.32
CA LYS A 100 1.66 14.18 17.08
C LYS A 100 2.07 15.30 16.09
N ASN A 101 3.07 15.06 15.25
CA ASN A 101 3.47 16.00 14.21
C ASN A 101 2.63 15.80 12.93
N LYS A 102 1.43 16.38 12.95
CA LYS A 102 0.48 16.25 11.84
C LYS A 102 1.02 16.79 10.53
N ASP A 103 1.66 17.96 10.55
CA ASP A 103 2.11 18.66 9.34
C ASP A 103 3.12 17.90 8.50
N VAL A 104 3.90 17.02 9.14
CA VAL A 104 4.84 16.12 8.48
C VAL A 104 4.21 14.77 8.18
N ALA A 105 3.42 14.21 9.11
CA ALA A 105 2.84 12.88 8.97
C ALA A 105 2.04 12.71 7.66
N TRP A 106 1.06 13.57 7.37
CA TRP A 106 0.23 13.39 6.16
C TRP A 106 1.04 13.54 4.87
N LYS A 107 2.12 14.35 4.87
CA LYS A 107 3.00 14.54 3.70
C LYS A 107 3.79 13.27 3.40
N ILE A 108 4.24 12.55 4.43
CA ILE A 108 4.99 11.29 4.25
C ILE A 108 4.12 10.25 3.56
N ILE A 109 2.88 10.06 4.03
CA ILE A 109 1.98 9.07 3.44
C ILE A 109 1.49 9.50 2.05
N LEU A 110 1.38 10.81 1.79
CA LEU A 110 1.12 11.32 0.44
C LEU A 110 2.29 11.01 -0.50
N LEU A 111 3.53 11.20 -0.05
CA LEU A 111 4.73 10.85 -0.82
C LEU A 111 4.75 9.34 -1.15
N ASP A 112 4.45 8.50 -0.17
CA ASP A 112 4.33 7.04 -0.35
C ASP A 112 3.28 6.69 -1.43
N THR A 113 2.15 7.40 -1.42
CA THR A 113 1.08 7.27 -2.41
C THR A 113 1.55 7.67 -3.82
N ILE A 114 2.25 8.80 -3.95
CA ILE A 114 2.78 9.29 -5.23
C ILE A 114 3.77 8.29 -5.82
N ILE A 115 4.67 7.74 -5.00
CA ILE A 115 5.63 6.71 -5.43
C ILE A 115 4.89 5.46 -5.91
N GLY A 116 3.87 5.00 -5.17
CA GLY A 116 3.08 3.83 -5.56
C GLY A 116 2.32 4.04 -6.87
N LEU A 117 1.73 5.23 -7.06
CA LEU A 117 1.02 5.60 -8.29
C LEU A 117 2.00 5.72 -9.47
N GLY A 118 3.16 6.34 -9.27
CA GLY A 118 4.20 6.44 -10.30
C GLY A 118 4.70 5.07 -10.76
N ALA A 119 4.91 4.15 -9.82
CA ALA A 119 5.29 2.78 -10.14
C ALA A 119 4.22 2.05 -10.96
N PHE A 120 2.95 2.25 -10.62
CA PHE A 120 1.82 1.70 -11.36
C PHE A 120 1.75 2.25 -12.79
N ILE A 121 1.89 3.57 -12.96
CA ILE A 121 1.87 4.20 -14.28
C ILE A 121 3.02 3.65 -15.14
N ASN A 122 4.23 3.61 -14.57
CA ASN A 122 5.41 3.13 -15.29
C ASN A 122 5.27 1.67 -15.75
N GLN A 123 4.68 0.81 -14.92
CA GLN A 123 4.51 -0.61 -15.24
C GLN A 123 3.47 -0.89 -16.35
N HIS A 124 2.48 0.00 -16.51
CA HIS A 124 1.33 -0.28 -17.38
C HIS A 124 1.21 0.64 -18.60
N PHE A 125 1.90 1.78 -18.62
CA PHE A 125 1.78 2.78 -19.70
C PHE A 125 3.12 3.21 -20.32
N VAL A 126 4.25 3.00 -19.63
CA VAL A 126 5.57 3.46 -20.11
C VAL A 126 6.41 2.28 -20.60
N LYS A 127 6.46 1.22 -19.80
CA LYS A 127 6.94 -0.09 -20.22
C LYS A 127 5.82 -0.86 -20.90
#